data_AF-A0A5Q5CBU1-F1
#
_entry.id   AF-A0A5Q5CBU1-F1
#
_cell.length_a   1.000
_cell.length_b   1.000
_cell.length_c   1.000
_cell.angle_alpha   90.00
_cell.angle_beta   90.00
_cell.angle_gamma   90.00
#
_symmetry.space_group_name_H-M   'P 1'
#
loop_
_entity.id
_entity.type
_entity.pdbx_description
1 polymer ?
#
loop_
_entity_poly.entity_id
_entity_poly.type
_entity_poly.pdbx_seq_one_letter_code
_entity_poly.pdbx_strand_id
1 'polypeptide(L)'
;MALFGQDIDQVRQLATQLNAKAGDIEGVIAQLTSAVNSVQWMGPDAERFKADWQGQHVPQLRQVVTALQNASQNANRNATEQQQASV
;
A
#
# COMPACT_ATOMS: atom_id res chain seq x y z
N MET A 1 37.16 -7.36 3.97
CA MET A 1 36.52 -7.64 2.67
C MET A 1 35.10 -8.10 2.96
N ALA A 2 34.13 -7.21 2.78
CA ALA A 2 32.69 -7.50 2.73
C ALA A 2 32.05 -6.29 2.01
N LEU A 3 32.26 -6.22 0.69
CA LEU A 3 31.90 -5.06 -0.16
C LEU A 3 30.49 -5.18 -0.78
N PHE A 4 29.71 -6.20 -0.39
CA PHE A 4 28.33 -6.41 -0.83
C PHE A 4 27.53 -7.00 0.33
N GLY A 5 27.02 -6.15 1.22
CA GLY A 5 26.03 -6.53 2.22
C GLY A 5 24.95 -5.47 2.21
N GLN A 6 23.70 -5.87 1.96
CA GLN A 6 22.54 -5.02 2.15
C GLN A 6 22.62 -4.39 3.55
N ASP A 7 22.50 -3.06 3.66
CA ASP A 7 22.35 -2.42 4.98
C ASP A 7 21.00 -2.87 5.56
N ILE A 8 21.09 -3.77 6.55
CA ILE A 8 19.94 -4.45 7.17
C ILE A 8 18.99 -3.43 7.78
N ASP A 9 19.52 -2.38 8.41
CA ASP A 9 18.73 -1.35 9.07
C ASP A 9 18.03 -0.45 8.04
N GLN A 10 18.72 -0.08 6.96
CA GLN A 10 18.08 0.67 5.86
C GLN A 10 16.93 -0.13 5.21
N VAL A 11 17.09 -1.44 5.01
CA VAL A 11 16.03 -2.24 4.40
C VAL A 11 14.85 -2.47 5.35
N ARG A 12 15.10 -2.59 6.65
CA ARG A 12 14.01 -2.59 7.66
C ARG A 12 13.26 -1.26 7.66
N GLN A 13 13.97 -0.14 7.60
CA GLN A 13 13.35 1.18 7.51
C GLN A 13 12.49 1.31 6.24
N LEU A 14 12.99 0.83 5.09
CA LEU A 14 12.21 0.79 3.85
C LEU A 14 10.95 -0.07 4.02
N ALA A 15 11.05 -1.25 4.63
CA ALA A 15 9.91 -2.11 4.89
C ALA A 15 8.84 -1.40 5.74
N THR A 16 9.26 -0.69 6.79
CA THR A 16 8.35 0.12 7.63
C THR A 16 7.66 1.21 6.81
N GLN A 17 8.41 1.95 5.98
CA GLN A 17 7.85 3.00 5.13
C GLN A 17 6.82 2.48 4.13
N LEU A 18 7.12 1.36 3.45
CA LEU A 18 6.20 0.72 2.52
C LEU A 18 4.88 0.33 3.20
N ASN A 19 4.95 -0.26 4.40
CA ASN A 19 3.76 -0.62 5.14
C ASN A 19 2.96 0.60 5.64
N ALA A 20 3.66 1.65 6.09
CA ALA A 20 3.02 2.91 6.48
C ALA A 20 2.26 3.54 5.31
N LYS A 21 2.87 3.58 4.11
CA LYS A 21 2.22 4.11 2.90
C LYS A 21 1.06 3.26 2.40
N ALA A 22 1.11 1.94 2.61
CA ALA A 22 -0.05 1.09 2.37
C ALA A 22 -1.23 1.50 3.30
N GLY A 23 -0.96 1.78 4.57
CA GLY A 23 -1.95 2.30 5.52
C GLY A 23 -2.51 3.67 5.14
N ASP A 24 -1.66 4.59 4.68
CA ASP A 24 -2.09 5.91 4.19
C ASP A 24 -3.10 5.78 3.04
N ILE A 25 -2.86 4.85 2.10
CA ILE A 25 -3.76 4.60 0.96
C ILE A 25 -5.10 4.02 1.43
N GLU A 26 -5.11 3.06 2.36
CA GLU A 26 -6.36 2.55 2.97
C GLU A 26 -7.17 3.69 3.62
N GLY A 27 -6.49 4.61 4.32
CA GLY A 27 -7.12 5.81 4.88
C GLY A 27 -7.76 6.70 3.81
N VAL A 28 -7.04 6.95 2.71
CA VAL A 28 -7.55 7.73 1.56
C VAL A 28 -8.76 7.05 0.91
N ILE A 29 -8.71 5.73 0.71
CA ILE A 29 -9.85 4.96 0.17
C ILE A 29 -11.09 5.18 1.03
N ALA A 30 -10.96 5.06 2.36
CA ALA A 30 -12.08 5.22 3.28
C ALA A 30 -12.65 6.64 3.25
N GLN A 31 -11.78 7.66 3.31
CA GLN A 31 -12.18 9.07 3.27
C GLN A 31 -12.89 9.44 1.97
N LEU A 32 -12.30 9.08 0.82
CA LEU A 32 -12.89 9.38 -0.48
C LEU A 32 -14.19 8.61 -0.70
N THR A 33 -14.27 7.36 -0.28
CA THR A 33 -15.51 6.58 -0.37
C THR A 33 -16.64 7.21 0.44
N SER A 34 -16.35 7.67 1.66
CA SER A 34 -17.31 8.42 2.46
C SER A 34 -17.75 9.71 1.77
N ALA A 35 -16.79 10.48 1.25
CA ALA A 35 -17.06 11.72 0.53
C ALA A 35 -17.96 11.48 -0.70
N VAL A 36 -17.62 10.52 -1.57
CA VAL A 36 -18.39 10.13 -2.76
C VAL A 36 -19.83 9.74 -2.42
N ASN A 37 -20.04 9.06 -1.29
CA ASN A 37 -21.37 8.67 -0.84
C ASN A 37 -22.15 9.82 -0.18
N SER A 38 -21.47 10.82 0.36
CA SER A 38 -22.08 11.96 1.08
C SER A 38 -22.62 13.07 0.17
N VAL A 39 -22.13 13.16 -1.07
CA VAL A 39 -22.52 14.23 -1.99
C VAL A 39 -23.97 14.06 -2.43
N GLN A 40 -24.76 15.13 -2.34
CA GLN A 40 -26.14 15.20 -2.86
C GLN A 40 -26.15 15.37 -4.39
N TRP A 41 -25.43 14.50 -5.09
CA TRP A 41 -25.41 14.40 -6.54
C TRP A 41 -26.24 13.20 -6.95
N MET A 42 -27.27 13.44 -7.78
CA MET A 42 -28.27 12.47 -8.20
C MET A 42 -28.37 12.45 -9.73
N GLY A 43 -28.89 11.34 -10.26
CA GLY A 43 -29.07 11.12 -11.69
C GLY A 43 -28.12 10.07 -12.26
N PRO A 44 -28.28 9.70 -13.54
CA PRO A 44 -27.56 8.57 -14.16
C PRO A 44 -26.04 8.70 -14.10
N ASP A 45 -25.50 9.91 -14.26
CA ASP A 45 -24.06 10.16 -14.20
C ASP A 45 -23.51 9.97 -12.78
N ALA A 46 -24.27 10.36 -11.77
CA ALA A 46 -23.91 10.18 -10.37
C ALA A 46 -23.87 8.69 -10.00
N GLU A 47 -24.87 7.93 -10.46
CA GLU A 47 -24.92 6.49 -10.29
C GLU A 47 -23.75 5.80 -10.99
N ARG A 48 -23.44 6.21 -12.23
CA ARG A 48 -22.30 5.69 -12.99
C ARG A 48 -20.98 5.96 -12.27
N PHE A 49 -20.76 7.19 -11.81
CA PHE A 49 -19.54 7.56 -11.09
C PHE A 49 -19.39 6.77 -9.78
N LYS A 50 -20.46 6.62 -8.99
CA LYS A 50 -20.44 5.81 -7.75
C LYS A 50 -20.14 4.35 -8.06
N ALA A 51 -20.70 3.80 -9.13
CA ALA A 51 -20.43 2.44 -9.58
C ALA A 51 -18.97 2.27 -10.03
N ASP A 52 -18.42 3.20 -10.82
CA ASP A 52 -17.02 3.16 -11.28
C ASP A 52 -16.05 3.34 -10.09
N TRP A 53 -16.37 4.21 -9.14
CA TRP A 53 -15.59 4.36 -7.90
C TRP A 53 -15.47 3.04 -7.13
N GLN A 54 -16.60 2.38 -6.86
CA GLN A 54 -16.62 1.13 -6.10
C GLN A 54 -16.11 -0.08 -6.89
N GLY A 55 -16.43 -0.15 -8.18
CA GLY A 55 -16.17 -1.30 -9.04
C GLY A 55 -14.80 -1.30 -9.70
N GLN A 56 -14.17 -0.13 -9.86
CA GLN A 56 -12.90 0.02 -10.56
C GLN A 56 -11.83 0.68 -9.69
N HIS A 57 -12.09 1.88 -9.17
CA HIS A 57 -11.05 2.67 -8.51
C HIS A 57 -10.65 2.10 -7.14
N VAL A 58 -11.62 1.76 -6.28
CA VAL A 58 -11.34 1.14 -4.97
C VAL A 58 -10.55 -0.17 -5.12
N PRO A 59 -10.93 -1.12 -6.00
CA PRO A 59 -10.14 -2.33 -6.25
C PRO A 59 -8.71 -2.04 -6.71
N GLN A 60 -8.50 -1.10 -7.63
CA GLN A 60 -7.16 -0.73 -8.11
C GLN A 60 -6.29 -0.16 -6.99
N LEU A 61 -6.84 0.71 -6.14
CA LEU A 61 -6.12 1.25 -4.98
C LEU A 61 -5.78 0.14 -3.97
N ARG A 62 -6.71 -0.80 -3.72
CA ARG A 62 -6.43 -1.97 -2.86
C ARG A 62 -5.34 -2.87 -3.43
N GLN A 63 -5.25 -3.02 -4.76
CA GLN A 63 -4.13 -3.74 -5.37
C GLN A 63 -2.79 -3.06 -5.08
N VAL A 64 -2.74 -1.72 -5.08
CA VAL A 64 -1.53 -0.97 -4.68
C VAL A 64 -1.19 -1.21 -3.21
N VAL A 65 -2.18 -1.18 -2.32
CA VAL A 65 -2.00 -1.51 -0.89
C VAL A 65 -1.37 -2.90 -0.74
N THR A 66 -1.94 -3.92 -1.39
CA THR A 66 -1.41 -5.29 -1.35
C THR A 66 0.01 -5.36 -1.89
N ALA A 67 0.31 -4.67 -3.00
CA ALA A 67 1.66 -4.64 -3.56
C ALA A 67 2.70 -4.04 -2.59
N LEU A 68 2.36 -2.94 -1.91
CA LEU A 68 3.23 -2.31 -0.92
C LEU A 68 3.45 -3.19 0.32
N GLN A 69 2.39 -3.86 0.79
CA GLN A 69 2.49 -4.81 1.90
C GLN A 69 3.38 -6.00 1.54
N ASN A 70 3.23 -6.57 0.35
CA ASN A 70 4.09 -7.66 -0.13
C ASN A 70 5.55 -7.21 -0.26
N ALA A 71 5.79 -6.01 -0.80
CA ALA A 71 7.14 -5.44 -0.88
C ALA A 71 7.77 -5.24 0.52
N SER A 72 6.98 -4.77 1.50
CA SER A 72 7.41 -4.64 2.90
C SER A 72 7.79 -6.00 3.52
N GLN A 73 6.96 -7.03 3.32
CA GLN A 73 7.24 -8.38 3.82
C GLN A 73 8.51 -8.96 3.20
N ASN A 74 8.69 -8.79 1.89
CA ASN A 74 9.88 -9.25 1.18
C ASN A 74 11.14 -8.54 1.68
N ALA A 75 11.09 -7.22 1.88
CA ALA A 75 12.20 -6.45 2.43
C ALA A 75 12.60 -6.93 3.84
N ASN A 76 11.62 -7.17 4.72
CA ASN A 76 11.87 -7.73 6.06
C ASN A 76 12.47 -9.14 6.02
N ARG A 77 11.99 -9.99 5.10
CA ARG A 77 12.53 -11.32 4.89
C ARG A 77 14.00 -11.27 4.45
N ASN A 78 14.31 -10.47 3.44
CA ASN A 78 15.68 -10.30 2.94
C ASN A 78 16.62 -9.78 4.04
N ALA A 79 16.16 -8.81 4.84
CA ALA A 79 16.92 -8.28 5.98
C ALA A 79 17.21 -9.36 7.04
N THR A 80 16.24 -10.25 7.29
CA THR A 80 16.39 -11.37 8.25
C THR A 80 17.36 -12.42 7.73
N GLU A 81 17.24 -12.80 6.45
CA GLU A 81 18.14 -13.76 5.80
C GLU A 81 19.59 -13.24 5.76
N GLN A 82 19.78 -11.95 5.44
CA GLN A 82 21.09 -11.30 5.47
C GLN A 82 21.67 -11.28 6.88
N GLN A 83 20.86 -10.99 7.90
CA GLN A 83 21.30 -11.03 9.28
C GLN A 83 21.82 -12.41 9.65
N GLN A 84 21.10 -13.48 9.30
CA GLN A 84 21.49 -14.87 9.58
C GLN A 84 22.73 -15.33 8.84
N ALA A 85 22.89 -14.93 7.56
CA ALA A 85 24.05 -15.31 6.75
C ALA A 85 25.34 -14.57 7.13
N SER A 86 25.22 -13.47 7.87
CA SER A 86 26.35 -12.63 8.29
C SER A 86 26.80 -12.90 9.74
N VAL A 87 26.18 -13.87 10.43
CA VAL A 87 26.60 -14.38 11.76
C VAL A 87 27.47 -15.61 11.58
#